data_AF-A0A949IER0-F1
#
_entry.id   AF-A0A949IER0-F1
#
_cell.length_a   1.000
_cell.length_b   1.000
_cell.length_c   1.000
_cell.angle_alpha   90.00
_cell.angle_beta   90.00
_cell.angle_gamma   90.00
#
_symmetry.space_group_name_H-M   'P 1'
#
loop_
_entity.id
_entity.type
_entity.pdbx_description
1 polymer ?
#
loop_
_entity_poly.entity_id
_entity_poly.type
_entity_poly.pdbx_seq_one_letter_code
_entity_poly.pdbx_strand_id
1 'polypeptide(L)'
;MKRLTSTACISTALFVGSSLTGAAAAQSGADESTHLHAGLHANVHGSTHVHADQFQRLFDEAKKALAERRYEAADGFIQSALKEAQGVGDRSKRSLEAILLLAEIENRTGRSHKAYSLLRDLDKEMVRGFGEDSLQSATTLSELAEAEIELFKFKLAEEHARTALKILTLLSERSEAGGHAEYASERGLAASRLGQALARQGFSEEAKPFYTHAHEYFTEAPGFKDQDLADELRQEAIFMRNLGAKKSSNELFETSNRLQDQAANPEQPAHLIGNVDMRWEPGSPRCHEIIDNDFPLRYINTNKIRVAVTTVDLWELMAVLVCVTNLDDHRRMVGFGDVKLFKVESDPKTGQVKQTLPIPEVNHHTIDRIRRELNIWSLTQDRPWLANMQKNRNVRGLVPNEGHDLFRGPNMFGVWREWGGTSHVVPTKVSVLPSRENVFDRYETDDLNHESGLIRGEGAGMKQAGLVPIVLEPFESRTGELFYIYPRGEDTVNVKVNIGNVTCEFPFQNRKRRIR
;
A
#
# COMPACT_ATOMS: atom_id res chain seq x y z
N MET A 1 -18.10 51.92 -9.12
CA MET A 1 -19.54 52.18 -9.39
C MET A 1 -20.12 50.99 -10.13
N LYS A 2 -21.23 50.42 -9.61
CA LYS A 2 -22.15 49.41 -10.19
C LYS A 2 -21.58 48.00 -10.46
N ARG A 3 -22.24 46.89 -10.14
CA ARG A 3 -23.28 46.50 -9.16
C ARG A 3 -23.38 44.96 -9.26
N LEU A 4 -23.70 44.33 -8.13
CA LEU A 4 -23.95 42.89 -7.94
C LEU A 4 -25.08 42.33 -8.81
N THR A 5 -25.03 41.03 -9.12
CA THR A 5 -26.15 40.10 -8.90
C THR A 5 -25.66 38.67 -8.67
N SER A 6 -26.17 38.09 -7.59
CA SER A 6 -26.07 36.71 -7.12
C SER A 6 -27.22 35.89 -7.70
N THR A 7 -27.00 34.59 -7.97
CA THR A 7 -28.11 33.62 -8.05
C THR A 7 -27.63 32.25 -7.58
N ALA A 8 -28.26 31.78 -6.51
CA ALA A 8 -28.13 30.46 -5.92
C ALA A 8 -29.05 29.47 -6.64
N CYS A 9 -28.61 28.22 -6.87
CA CYS A 9 -29.46 27.13 -7.32
C CYS A 9 -29.85 26.25 -6.13
N ILE A 10 -31.17 26.13 -5.94
CA ILE A 10 -31.86 25.32 -4.94
C ILE A 10 -32.08 23.92 -5.51
N SER A 11 -31.74 22.91 -4.72
CA SER A 11 -31.98 21.49 -4.97
C SER A 11 -33.47 21.16 -4.74
N THR A 12 -34.11 20.49 -5.69
CA THR A 12 -35.48 19.97 -5.53
C THR A 12 -35.48 18.46 -5.78
N ALA A 13 -35.66 17.69 -4.72
CA ALA A 13 -35.88 16.24 -4.76
C ALA A 13 -37.36 15.95 -5.00
N LEU A 14 -37.67 15.10 -5.98
CA LEU A 14 -39.00 14.59 -6.24
C LEU A 14 -39.15 13.19 -5.64
N PHE A 15 -39.93 13.13 -4.57
CA PHE A 15 -40.46 11.93 -3.92
C PHE A 15 -41.80 11.61 -4.59
N VAL A 16 -42.00 10.38 -5.10
CA VAL A 16 -43.33 9.88 -5.45
C VAL A 16 -43.51 8.50 -4.82
N GLY A 17 -44.26 8.48 -3.73
CA GLY A 17 -44.97 7.30 -3.25
C GLY A 17 -46.42 7.37 -3.71
N SER A 18 -47.01 6.22 -4.04
CA SER A 18 -48.47 6.06 -4.00
C SER A 18 -48.82 4.58 -3.83
N SER A 19 -49.31 4.28 -2.62
CA SER A 19 -50.15 3.14 -2.28
C SER A 19 -51.61 3.42 -2.67
N LEU A 20 -52.38 2.38 -3.01
CA LEU A 20 -53.80 2.12 -2.60
C LEU A 20 -54.41 1.07 -3.56
N THR A 21 -54.59 -0.18 -3.10
CA THR A 21 -55.86 -0.84 -2.71
C THR A 21 -56.79 -1.27 -3.84
N GLY A 22 -57.16 -2.55 -3.81
CA GLY A 22 -58.32 -3.09 -4.55
C GLY A 22 -58.46 -4.60 -4.36
N ALA A 23 -59.27 -5.00 -3.37
CA ALA A 23 -59.65 -6.38 -3.11
C ALA A 23 -60.74 -6.87 -4.09
N ALA A 24 -60.71 -8.14 -4.48
CA ALA A 24 -61.89 -8.91 -4.87
C ALA A 24 -61.61 -10.42 -4.76
N ALA A 25 -62.57 -11.14 -4.20
CA ALA A 25 -62.50 -12.53 -3.81
C ALA A 25 -63.19 -13.49 -4.80
N ALA A 26 -62.75 -14.75 -4.75
CA ALA A 26 -63.51 -16.00 -4.85
C ALA A 26 -64.22 -16.41 -6.16
N GLN A 27 -63.86 -17.62 -6.63
CA GLN A 27 -64.69 -18.81 -6.94
C GLN A 27 -64.02 -19.61 -8.08
N SER A 28 -63.49 -20.81 -7.82
CA SER A 28 -64.16 -22.13 -7.75
C SER A 28 -63.89 -22.94 -9.03
N GLY A 29 -63.40 -24.18 -8.88
CA GLY A 29 -63.26 -25.12 -10.00
C GLY A 29 -62.30 -26.23 -9.68
N ALA A 30 -62.78 -27.24 -8.94
CA ALA A 30 -62.14 -28.54 -8.81
C ALA A 30 -62.22 -29.30 -10.13
N ASP A 31 -61.20 -30.09 -10.45
CA ASP A 31 -61.39 -31.44 -10.99
C ASP A 31 -60.10 -32.26 -10.80
N GLU A 32 -60.20 -33.24 -9.91
CA GLU A 32 -59.33 -34.39 -9.82
C GLU A 32 -59.76 -35.42 -10.88
N SER A 33 -58.82 -35.96 -11.66
CA SER A 33 -58.85 -37.40 -11.96
C SER A 33 -57.49 -37.91 -12.44
N THR A 34 -56.99 -38.82 -11.62
CA THR A 34 -55.99 -39.86 -11.83
C THR A 34 -55.93 -40.46 -13.23
N HIS A 35 -54.73 -40.63 -13.77
CA HIS A 35 -54.32 -41.90 -14.38
C HIS A 35 -52.81 -42.15 -14.23
N LEU A 36 -52.51 -43.20 -13.48
CA LEU A 36 -51.24 -43.90 -13.42
C LEU A 36 -50.89 -44.46 -14.81
N HIS A 37 -49.72 -44.11 -15.34
CA HIS A 37 -48.94 -45.07 -16.12
C HIS A 37 -47.45 -44.77 -15.95
N ALA A 38 -46.76 -45.72 -15.32
CA ALA A 38 -45.32 -45.79 -15.21
C ALA A 38 -44.68 -45.89 -16.60
N GLY A 39 -43.79 -44.95 -16.91
CA GLY A 39 -42.86 -45.03 -18.03
C GLY A 39 -41.46 -44.72 -17.51
N LEU A 40 -40.68 -45.77 -17.26
CA LEU A 40 -39.24 -45.67 -17.05
C LEU A 40 -38.60 -45.06 -18.30
N HIS A 41 -38.22 -43.80 -18.24
CA HIS A 41 -37.19 -43.24 -19.11
C HIS A 41 -36.25 -42.38 -18.27
N ALA A 42 -34.98 -42.76 -18.33
CA ALA A 42 -33.86 -42.12 -17.65
C ALA A 42 -33.85 -40.61 -17.89
N ASN A 43 -34.01 -39.83 -16.83
CA ASN A 43 -33.73 -38.40 -16.85
C ASN A 43 -32.56 -38.14 -15.91
N VAL A 44 -31.36 -38.18 -16.49
CA VAL A 44 -30.16 -37.55 -15.95
C VAL A 44 -30.37 -36.04 -16.09
N HIS A 45 -31.15 -35.49 -15.18
CA HIS A 45 -31.13 -34.06 -14.87
C HIS A 45 -30.59 -33.91 -13.46
N GLY A 46 -29.30 -34.26 -13.34
CA GLY A 46 -28.49 -33.77 -12.24
C GLY A 46 -28.43 -32.24 -12.35
N SER A 47 -29.13 -31.56 -11.45
CA SER A 47 -28.60 -30.42 -10.68
C SER A 47 -27.61 -29.45 -11.35
N THR A 48 -27.86 -28.96 -12.56
CA THR A 48 -26.92 -28.07 -13.29
C THR A 48 -27.19 -26.57 -13.17
N HIS A 49 -27.99 -26.11 -12.20
CA HIS A 49 -28.31 -24.67 -12.09
C HIS A 49 -27.97 -24.00 -10.75
N VAL A 50 -27.12 -24.57 -9.90
CA VAL A 50 -26.71 -23.93 -8.62
C VAL A 50 -25.18 -23.78 -8.44
N HIS A 51 -24.35 -24.48 -9.21
CA HIS A 51 -22.92 -24.17 -9.29
C HIS A 51 -22.69 -23.04 -10.30
N ALA A 52 -23.03 -21.80 -9.92
CA ALA A 52 -22.53 -20.66 -10.69
C ALA A 52 -21.00 -20.74 -10.73
N ASP A 53 -20.44 -20.53 -11.91
CA ASP A 53 -19.02 -20.65 -12.24
C ASP A 53 -18.12 -20.07 -11.13
N GLN A 54 -17.54 -20.96 -10.33
CA GLN A 54 -16.72 -20.58 -9.17
C GLN A 54 -15.50 -19.78 -9.60
N PHE A 55 -14.94 -20.10 -10.78
CA PHE A 55 -13.87 -19.31 -11.38
C PHE A 55 -14.32 -17.87 -11.60
N GLN A 56 -15.49 -17.65 -12.22
CA GLN A 56 -15.96 -16.30 -12.53
C GLN A 56 -16.17 -15.48 -11.25
N ARG A 57 -16.73 -16.09 -10.20
CA ARG A 57 -16.89 -15.44 -8.89
C ARG A 57 -15.55 -15.01 -8.30
N LEU A 58 -14.58 -15.92 -8.23
CA LEU A 58 -13.24 -15.64 -7.70
C LEU A 58 -12.51 -14.59 -8.55
N PHE A 59 -12.66 -14.64 -9.86
CA PHE A 59 -12.07 -13.70 -10.80
C PHE A 59 -12.66 -12.29 -10.65
N ASP A 60 -13.98 -12.17 -10.52
CA ASP A 60 -14.66 -10.90 -10.29
C ASP A 60 -14.29 -10.32 -8.91
N GLU A 61 -14.18 -11.17 -7.88
CA GLU A 61 -13.69 -10.78 -6.55
C GLU A 61 -12.23 -10.31 -6.60
N ALA A 62 -11.36 -10.97 -7.37
CA ALA A 62 -9.98 -10.56 -7.58
C ALA A 62 -9.90 -9.20 -8.29
N LYS A 63 -10.68 -8.99 -9.36
CA LYS A 63 -10.76 -7.71 -10.08
C LYS A 63 -11.22 -6.59 -9.16
N LYS A 64 -12.28 -6.83 -8.38
CA LYS A 64 -12.78 -5.86 -7.40
C LYS A 64 -11.73 -5.56 -6.33
N ALA A 65 -11.08 -6.57 -5.79
CA ALA A 65 -10.04 -6.40 -4.79
C ALA A 65 -8.84 -5.61 -5.34
N LEU A 66 -8.43 -5.84 -6.59
CA LEU A 66 -7.38 -5.07 -7.25
C LEU A 66 -7.78 -3.60 -7.42
N ALA A 67 -8.99 -3.34 -7.93
CA ALA A 67 -9.52 -1.98 -8.08
C ALA A 67 -9.58 -1.24 -6.74
N GLU A 68 -9.92 -1.94 -5.66
CA GLU A 68 -9.93 -1.40 -4.28
C GLU A 68 -8.52 -1.38 -3.63
N ARG A 69 -7.45 -1.67 -4.38
CA ARG A 69 -6.05 -1.73 -3.90
C ARG A 69 -5.82 -2.71 -2.74
N ARG A 70 -6.64 -3.77 -2.65
CA ARG A 70 -6.51 -4.87 -1.68
C ARG A 70 -5.64 -5.99 -2.28
N TYR A 71 -4.37 -5.69 -2.55
CA TYR A 71 -3.49 -6.51 -3.38
C TYR A 71 -3.26 -7.94 -2.84
N GLU A 72 -3.06 -8.11 -1.52
CA GLU A 72 -2.86 -9.43 -0.92
C GLU A 72 -4.11 -10.32 -1.04
N ALA A 73 -5.30 -9.73 -0.86
CA ALA A 73 -6.56 -10.44 -1.05
C ALA A 73 -6.78 -10.80 -2.52
N ALA A 74 -6.48 -9.87 -3.44
CA ALA A 74 -6.56 -10.10 -4.88
C ALA A 74 -5.65 -11.25 -5.33
N ASP A 75 -4.40 -11.32 -4.81
CA ASP A 75 -3.46 -12.41 -5.07
C ASP A 75 -4.04 -13.77 -4.62
N GLY A 76 -4.64 -13.83 -3.42
CA GLY A 76 -5.29 -15.03 -2.92
C GLY A 76 -6.46 -15.53 -3.79
N PHE A 77 -7.34 -14.60 -4.22
CA PHE A 77 -8.47 -14.93 -5.08
C PHE A 77 -8.02 -15.39 -6.47
N ILE A 78 -7.07 -14.69 -7.11
CA ILE A 78 -6.63 -15.03 -8.46
C ILE A 78 -5.84 -16.34 -8.51
N GLN A 79 -5.02 -16.63 -7.49
CA GLN A 79 -4.33 -17.91 -7.39
C GLN A 79 -5.33 -19.06 -7.23
N SER A 80 -6.44 -18.84 -6.52
CA SER A 80 -7.51 -19.83 -6.37
C SER A 80 -8.28 -20.02 -7.69
N ALA A 81 -8.57 -18.94 -8.40
CA ALA A 81 -9.20 -19.00 -9.74
C ALA A 81 -8.32 -19.74 -10.75
N LEU A 82 -7.01 -19.47 -10.79
CA LEU A 82 -6.08 -20.14 -11.69
C LEU A 82 -5.93 -21.63 -11.38
N LYS A 83 -5.97 -22.04 -10.11
CA LYS A 83 -5.97 -23.46 -9.73
C LYS A 83 -7.21 -24.19 -10.26
N GLU A 84 -8.38 -23.55 -10.20
CA GLU A 84 -9.62 -24.09 -10.76
C GLU A 84 -9.52 -24.23 -12.29
N ALA A 85 -9.01 -23.21 -12.98
CA ALA A 85 -8.82 -23.23 -14.44
C ALA A 85 -7.83 -24.32 -14.90
N GLN A 86 -6.77 -24.59 -14.13
CA GLN A 86 -5.80 -25.65 -14.42
C GLN A 86 -6.40 -27.05 -14.30
N GLY A 87 -7.35 -27.27 -13.38
CA GLY A 87 -8.06 -28.55 -13.23
C GLY A 87 -8.91 -28.92 -14.46
N VAL A 88 -9.31 -27.91 -15.24
CA VAL A 88 -10.13 -28.05 -16.45
C VAL A 88 -9.27 -28.12 -17.73
N GLY A 89 -7.95 -27.90 -17.63
CA GLY A 89 -7.01 -27.97 -18.75
C GLY A 89 -7.18 -26.85 -19.78
N ASP A 90 -7.83 -25.75 -19.40
CA ASP A 90 -8.37 -24.79 -20.36
C ASP A 90 -7.40 -23.61 -20.59
N ARG A 91 -6.80 -23.53 -21.79
CA ARG A 91 -6.14 -22.31 -22.30
C ARG A 91 -7.17 -21.40 -22.98
N SER A 92 -8.31 -21.18 -22.32
CA SER A 92 -9.35 -20.29 -22.83
C SER A 92 -8.99 -18.82 -22.59
N LYS A 93 -9.71 -17.94 -23.27
CA LYS A 93 -9.64 -16.48 -23.09
C LYS A 93 -9.72 -16.06 -21.62
N ARG A 94 -10.50 -16.79 -20.81
CA ARG A 94 -10.65 -16.55 -19.37
C ARG A 94 -9.36 -16.77 -18.59
N SER A 95 -8.65 -17.87 -18.89
CA SER A 95 -7.35 -18.16 -18.28
C SER A 95 -6.31 -17.09 -18.63
N LEU A 96 -6.35 -16.57 -19.86
CA LEU A 96 -5.47 -15.48 -20.29
C LEU A 96 -5.73 -14.18 -19.51
N GLU A 97 -6.99 -13.78 -19.34
CA GLU A 97 -7.34 -12.61 -18.53
C GLU A 97 -6.98 -12.79 -17.05
N ALA A 98 -7.09 -14.01 -16.51
CA ALA A 98 -6.65 -14.31 -15.15
C ALA A 98 -5.13 -14.21 -14.96
N ILE A 99 -4.34 -14.60 -15.98
CA ILE A 99 -2.88 -14.43 -15.96
C ILE A 99 -2.51 -12.95 -16.07
N LEU A 100 -3.23 -12.17 -16.91
CA LEU A 100 -3.04 -10.72 -17.00
C LEU A 100 -3.26 -10.06 -15.63
N LEU A 101 -4.38 -10.38 -14.98
CA LEU A 101 -4.72 -9.84 -13.67
C LEU A 101 -3.69 -10.24 -12.59
N LEU A 102 -3.17 -11.47 -12.64
CA LEU A 102 -2.07 -11.88 -11.76
C LEU A 102 -0.82 -11.03 -12.02
N ALA A 103 -0.47 -10.78 -13.28
CA ALA A 103 0.71 -9.96 -13.60
C ALA A 103 0.55 -8.50 -13.14
N GLU A 104 -0.64 -7.92 -13.24
CA GLU A 104 -0.97 -6.60 -12.67
C GLU A 104 -0.72 -6.58 -11.16
N ILE A 105 -1.23 -7.57 -10.42
CA ILE A 105 -1.01 -7.70 -8.97
C ILE A 105 0.48 -7.83 -8.63
N GLU A 106 1.23 -8.62 -9.41
CA GLU A 106 2.67 -8.79 -9.23
C GLU A 106 3.42 -7.46 -9.47
N ASN A 107 3.05 -6.66 -10.47
CA ASN A 107 3.57 -5.31 -10.67
C ASN A 107 3.27 -4.40 -9.47
N ARG A 108 2.00 -4.32 -9.02
CA ARG A 108 1.60 -3.46 -7.90
C ARG A 108 2.27 -3.84 -6.57
N THR A 109 2.61 -5.11 -6.38
CA THR A 109 3.32 -5.60 -5.19
C THR A 109 4.85 -5.52 -5.28
N GLY A 110 5.40 -4.97 -6.38
CA GLY A 110 6.84 -4.79 -6.58
C GLY A 110 7.60 -6.05 -7.01
N ARG A 111 6.88 -7.08 -7.49
CA ARG A 111 7.44 -8.34 -8.00
C ARG A 111 7.64 -8.27 -9.53
N SER A 112 8.22 -7.16 -10.01
CA SER A 112 8.28 -6.79 -11.43
C SER A 112 8.97 -7.83 -12.34
N HIS A 113 9.94 -8.59 -11.82
CA HIS A 113 10.57 -9.67 -12.60
C HIS A 113 9.60 -10.83 -12.89
N LYS A 114 8.74 -11.18 -11.93
CA LYS A 114 7.72 -12.22 -12.12
C LYS A 114 6.65 -11.71 -13.09
N ALA A 115 6.17 -10.48 -12.90
CA ALA A 115 5.24 -9.84 -13.82
C ALA A 115 5.78 -9.79 -15.26
N TYR A 116 7.02 -9.35 -15.46
CA TYR A 116 7.66 -9.32 -16.79
C TYR A 116 7.67 -10.69 -17.46
N SER A 117 8.03 -11.75 -16.72
CA SER A 117 8.05 -13.11 -17.28
C SER A 117 6.68 -13.59 -17.71
N LEU A 118 5.64 -13.31 -16.92
CA LEU A 118 4.25 -13.66 -17.25
C LEU A 118 3.75 -12.88 -18.47
N LEU A 119 3.94 -11.56 -18.48
CA LEU A 119 3.44 -10.67 -19.54
C LEU A 119 4.11 -10.93 -20.89
N ARG A 120 5.43 -11.18 -20.91
CA ARG A 120 6.16 -11.50 -22.14
C ARG A 120 5.65 -12.77 -22.81
N ASP A 121 5.32 -13.79 -22.01
CA ASP A 121 4.81 -15.05 -22.52
C ASP A 121 3.33 -14.91 -22.93
N LEU A 122 2.58 -14.04 -22.23
CA LEU A 122 1.17 -13.75 -22.44
C LEU A 122 0.90 -12.92 -23.71
N ASP A 123 1.72 -11.92 -24.02
CA ASP A 123 1.53 -10.95 -25.12
C ASP A 123 1.11 -11.61 -26.46
N LYS A 124 1.87 -12.61 -26.91
CA LYS A 124 1.56 -13.34 -28.16
C LYS A 124 0.28 -14.17 -28.08
N GLU A 125 -0.11 -14.62 -26.90
CA GLU A 125 -1.36 -15.36 -26.67
C GLU A 125 -2.56 -14.39 -26.64
N MET A 126 -2.40 -13.19 -26.08
CA MET A 126 -3.43 -12.14 -26.07
C MET A 126 -3.77 -11.69 -27.47
N VAL A 127 -2.77 -11.40 -28.29
CA VAL A 127 -2.97 -11.02 -29.69
C VAL A 127 -3.70 -12.13 -30.47
N ARG A 128 -3.33 -13.40 -30.27
CA ARG A 128 -4.01 -14.54 -30.92
C ARG A 128 -5.44 -14.75 -30.43
N GLY A 129 -5.72 -14.49 -29.15
CA GLY A 129 -7.02 -14.72 -28.54
C GLY A 129 -8.03 -13.60 -28.76
N PHE A 130 -7.59 -12.35 -28.64
CA PHE A 130 -8.44 -11.15 -28.62
C PHE A 130 -8.21 -10.20 -29.80
N GLY A 131 -7.07 -10.32 -30.50
CA GLY A 131 -6.68 -9.44 -31.59
C GLY A 131 -5.70 -8.33 -31.16
N GLU A 132 -4.99 -7.76 -32.13
CA GLU A 132 -3.98 -6.71 -31.91
C GLU A 132 -4.59 -5.42 -31.34
N ASP A 133 -5.77 -5.02 -31.83
CA ASP A 133 -6.47 -3.78 -31.44
C ASP A 133 -7.45 -3.97 -30.25
N SER A 134 -7.23 -4.97 -29.39
CA SER A 134 -8.13 -5.23 -28.24
C SER A 134 -7.69 -4.50 -26.96
N LEU A 135 -8.63 -4.25 -26.05
CA LEU A 135 -8.35 -3.65 -24.74
C LEU A 135 -7.33 -4.52 -23.98
N GLN A 136 -7.52 -5.84 -23.98
CA GLN A 136 -6.66 -6.74 -23.23
C GLN A 136 -5.23 -6.78 -23.80
N SER A 137 -5.05 -6.69 -25.12
CA SER A 137 -3.72 -6.55 -25.72
C SER A 137 -3.06 -5.22 -25.31
N ALA A 138 -3.82 -4.11 -25.29
CA ALA A 138 -3.31 -2.82 -24.88
C ALA A 138 -2.92 -2.78 -23.38
N THR A 139 -3.75 -3.34 -22.49
CA THR A 139 -3.43 -3.45 -21.06
C THR A 139 -2.20 -4.33 -20.83
N THR A 140 -2.06 -5.44 -21.57
CA THR A 140 -0.87 -6.30 -21.50
C THR A 140 0.40 -5.53 -21.86
N LEU A 141 0.38 -4.76 -22.95
CA LEU A 141 1.51 -3.91 -23.35
C LEU A 141 1.80 -2.81 -22.33
N SER A 142 0.76 -2.19 -21.77
CA SER A 142 0.88 -1.15 -20.75
C SER A 142 1.53 -1.71 -19.47
N GLU A 143 1.09 -2.87 -18.98
CA GLU A 143 1.67 -3.52 -17.80
C GLU A 143 3.07 -4.08 -18.08
N LEU A 144 3.36 -4.49 -19.31
CA LEU A 144 4.71 -4.89 -19.72
C LEU A 144 5.66 -3.69 -19.65
N ALA A 145 5.21 -2.51 -20.09
CA ALA A 145 5.98 -1.27 -19.99
C ALA A 145 6.27 -0.89 -18.52
N GLU A 146 5.32 -1.06 -17.59
CA GLU A 146 5.56 -0.87 -16.15
C GLU A 146 6.70 -1.77 -15.65
N ALA A 147 6.60 -3.07 -15.94
CA ALA A 147 7.61 -4.05 -15.53
C ALA A 147 8.98 -3.72 -16.15
N GLU A 148 9.00 -3.24 -17.40
CA GLU A 148 10.22 -2.83 -18.10
C GLU A 148 10.84 -1.55 -17.55
N ILE A 149 10.04 -0.57 -17.11
CA ILE A 149 10.53 0.64 -16.41
C ILE A 149 11.24 0.25 -15.13
N GLU A 150 10.62 -0.60 -14.31
CA GLU A 150 11.20 -1.10 -13.06
C GLU A 150 12.45 -1.96 -13.29
N LEU A 151 12.52 -2.66 -14.43
CA LEU A 151 13.70 -3.42 -14.87
C LEU A 151 14.69 -2.60 -15.71
N PHE A 152 14.51 -1.27 -15.78
CA PHE A 152 15.40 -0.32 -16.48
C PHE A 152 15.57 -0.57 -17.99
N LYS A 153 14.58 -1.19 -18.63
CA LYS A 153 14.51 -1.45 -20.08
C LYS A 153 13.74 -0.34 -20.80
N PHE A 154 14.17 0.91 -20.61
CA PHE A 154 13.37 2.08 -20.96
C PHE A 154 12.98 2.19 -22.44
N LYS A 155 13.83 1.74 -23.36
CA LYS A 155 13.51 1.75 -24.79
C LYS A 155 12.36 0.80 -25.14
N LEU A 156 12.37 -0.41 -24.58
CA LEU A 156 11.28 -1.37 -24.78
C LEU A 156 9.99 -0.84 -24.12
N ALA A 157 10.11 -0.28 -22.91
CA ALA A 157 8.98 0.30 -22.22
C ALA A 157 8.33 1.44 -23.03
N GLU A 158 9.13 2.28 -23.69
CA GLU A 158 8.63 3.33 -24.57
C GLU A 158 7.85 2.74 -25.76
N GLU A 159 8.41 1.74 -26.45
CA GLU A 159 7.78 1.09 -27.61
C GLU A 159 6.42 0.46 -27.22
N HIS A 160 6.38 -0.28 -26.10
CA HIS A 160 5.16 -0.91 -25.62
C HIS A 160 4.13 0.10 -25.10
N ALA A 161 4.53 1.09 -24.29
CA ALA A 161 3.62 2.11 -23.75
C ALA A 161 3.03 2.98 -24.87
N ARG A 162 3.82 3.34 -25.89
CA ARG A 162 3.35 4.10 -27.05
C ARG A 162 2.33 3.31 -27.86
N THR A 163 2.56 2.01 -28.05
CA THR A 163 1.64 1.13 -28.76
C THR A 163 0.34 0.94 -27.97
N ALA A 164 0.43 0.71 -26.67
CA ALA A 164 -0.73 0.61 -25.77
C ALA A 164 -1.58 1.88 -25.82
N LEU A 165 -0.97 3.06 -25.65
CA LEU A 165 -1.67 4.35 -25.67
C LEU A 165 -2.37 4.60 -27.02
N LYS A 166 -1.72 4.23 -28.13
CA LYS A 166 -2.33 4.34 -29.46
C LYS A 166 -3.58 3.47 -29.58
N ILE A 167 -3.52 2.19 -29.17
CA ILE A 167 -4.67 1.28 -29.23
C ILE A 167 -5.82 1.81 -28.34
N LEU A 168 -5.52 2.19 -27.10
CA LEU A 168 -6.52 2.73 -26.16
C LEU A 168 -7.17 4.02 -26.67
N THR A 169 -6.41 4.88 -27.35
CA THR A 169 -6.95 6.09 -27.97
C THR A 169 -7.92 5.75 -29.10
N LEU A 170 -7.54 4.82 -29.99
CA LEU A 170 -8.42 4.34 -31.06
C LEU A 170 -9.69 3.67 -30.53
N LEU A 171 -9.59 2.88 -29.45
CA LEU A 171 -10.75 2.27 -28.79
C LEU A 171 -11.69 3.32 -28.20
N SER A 172 -11.12 4.34 -27.53
CA SER A 172 -11.90 5.46 -27.00
C SER A 172 -12.63 6.22 -28.10
N GLU A 173 -11.98 6.51 -29.23
CA GLU A 173 -12.58 7.22 -30.38
C GLU A 173 -13.68 6.41 -31.09
N ARG A 174 -13.54 5.08 -31.13
CA ARG A 174 -14.53 4.17 -31.71
C ARG A 174 -15.74 3.96 -30.81
N SER A 175 -15.60 4.17 -29.51
CA SER A 175 -16.70 4.08 -28.57
C SER A 175 -17.68 5.23 -28.79
N GLU A 176 -18.98 4.93 -28.84
CA GLU A 176 -20.02 5.96 -28.99
C GLU A 176 -19.89 7.05 -27.91
N ALA A 177 -20.36 8.27 -28.24
CA ALA A 177 -20.21 9.48 -27.44
C ALA A 177 -20.66 9.28 -25.98
N GLY A 178 -19.69 8.95 -25.11
CA GLY A 178 -19.93 8.58 -23.71
C GLY A 178 -18.93 7.54 -23.16
N GLY A 179 -18.32 6.71 -24.00
CA GLY A 179 -17.39 5.66 -23.55
C GLY A 179 -15.94 6.10 -23.31
N HIS A 180 -15.61 7.38 -23.49
CA HIS A 180 -14.25 7.90 -23.27
C HIS A 180 -13.78 7.77 -21.81
N ALA A 181 -14.74 7.82 -20.86
CA ALA A 181 -14.46 7.65 -19.44
C ALA A 181 -14.07 6.22 -19.06
N GLU A 182 -14.57 5.21 -19.78
CA GLU A 182 -14.28 3.79 -19.50
C GLU A 182 -12.78 3.48 -19.68
N TYR A 183 -12.16 4.08 -20.70
CA TYR A 183 -10.74 3.90 -21.01
C TYR A 183 -9.82 4.94 -20.35
N ALA A 184 -10.37 5.89 -19.59
CA ALA A 184 -9.58 7.01 -19.05
C ALA A 184 -8.47 6.52 -18.12
N SER A 185 -8.76 5.62 -17.18
CA SER A 185 -7.76 5.09 -16.24
C SER A 185 -6.61 4.36 -16.95
N GLU A 186 -6.93 3.45 -17.89
CA GLU A 186 -5.92 2.72 -18.67
C GLU A 186 -5.08 3.64 -19.57
N ARG A 187 -5.70 4.67 -20.17
CA ARG A 187 -4.97 5.69 -20.94
C ARG A 187 -4.06 6.51 -20.05
N GLY A 188 -4.51 6.87 -18.84
CA GLY A 188 -3.72 7.53 -17.81
C GLY A 188 -2.47 6.74 -17.46
N LEU A 189 -2.64 5.43 -17.16
CA LEU A 189 -1.52 4.53 -16.88
C LEU A 189 -0.53 4.43 -18.06
N ALA A 190 -1.03 4.22 -19.29
CA ALA A 190 -0.17 4.11 -20.47
C ALA A 190 0.59 5.41 -20.77
N ALA A 191 -0.07 6.57 -20.64
CA ALA A 191 0.55 7.88 -20.83
C ALA A 191 1.62 8.16 -19.75
N SER A 192 1.32 7.87 -18.48
CA SER A 192 2.27 8.00 -17.37
C SER A 192 3.52 7.16 -17.61
N ARG A 193 3.34 5.89 -17.99
CA ARG A 193 4.45 4.96 -18.28
C ARG A 193 5.30 5.44 -19.45
N LEU A 194 4.68 5.96 -20.51
CA LEU A 194 5.40 6.54 -21.64
C LEU A 194 6.22 7.78 -21.22
N GLY A 195 5.62 8.68 -20.43
CA GLY A 195 6.31 9.84 -19.87
C GLY A 195 7.50 9.44 -18.99
N GLN A 196 7.33 8.42 -18.15
CA GLN A 196 8.41 7.85 -17.33
C GLN A 196 9.53 7.25 -18.19
N ALA A 197 9.20 6.42 -19.18
CA ALA A 197 10.17 5.80 -20.07
C ALA A 197 11.00 6.83 -20.85
N LEU A 198 10.36 7.87 -21.40
CA LEU A 198 11.04 8.96 -22.11
C LEU A 198 11.93 9.78 -21.18
N ALA A 199 11.43 10.16 -19.99
CA ALA A 199 12.19 10.93 -19.02
C ALA A 199 13.44 10.18 -18.54
N ARG A 200 13.34 8.87 -18.30
CA ARG A 200 14.48 8.03 -17.89
C ARG A 200 15.53 7.85 -19.00
N GLN A 201 15.16 8.03 -20.26
CA GLN A 201 16.09 8.08 -21.39
C GLN A 201 16.72 9.48 -21.59
N GLY A 202 16.24 10.50 -20.89
CA GLY A 202 16.71 11.88 -21.00
C GLY A 202 15.88 12.77 -21.94
N PHE A 203 14.84 12.24 -22.59
CA PHE A 203 13.95 12.96 -23.50
C PHE A 203 12.89 13.75 -22.74
N SER A 204 13.33 14.72 -21.92
CA SER A 204 12.44 15.38 -20.96
C SER A 204 11.37 16.27 -21.62
N GLU A 205 11.69 16.95 -22.73
CA GLU A 205 10.71 17.77 -23.46
C GLU A 205 9.61 16.91 -24.10
N GLU A 206 9.96 15.73 -24.62
CA GLU A 206 8.99 14.79 -25.18
C GLU A 206 8.15 14.11 -24.08
N ALA A 207 8.72 13.89 -22.89
CA ALA A 207 8.02 13.28 -21.76
C ALA A 207 6.93 14.18 -21.17
N LYS A 208 7.16 15.49 -21.11
CA LYS A 208 6.29 16.46 -20.46
C LYS A 208 4.80 16.39 -20.87
N PRO A 209 4.42 16.39 -22.16
CA PRO A 209 3.01 16.30 -22.54
C PRO A 209 2.32 15.02 -22.04
N PHE A 210 3.06 13.91 -21.92
CA PHE A 210 2.47 12.65 -21.45
C PHE A 210 2.12 12.68 -19.96
N TYR A 211 2.89 13.38 -19.13
CA TYR A 211 2.50 13.63 -17.73
C TYR A 211 1.26 14.53 -17.64
N THR A 212 1.19 15.59 -18.45
CA THR A 212 -0.02 16.45 -18.50
C THR A 212 -1.25 15.65 -18.91
N HIS A 213 -1.16 14.81 -19.95
CA HIS A 213 -2.28 13.99 -20.38
C HIS A 213 -2.65 12.91 -19.35
N ALA A 214 -1.67 12.28 -18.69
CA ALA A 214 -1.94 11.33 -17.62
C ALA A 214 -2.71 11.99 -16.46
N HIS A 215 -2.30 13.19 -16.05
CA HIS A 215 -3.02 14.00 -15.06
C HIS A 215 -4.46 14.27 -15.48
N GLU A 216 -4.70 14.70 -16.72
CA GLU A 216 -6.04 14.94 -17.27
C GLU A 216 -6.91 13.68 -17.20
N TYR A 217 -6.38 12.54 -17.64
CA TYR A 217 -7.09 11.27 -17.60
C TYR A 217 -7.41 10.80 -16.17
N PHE A 218 -6.47 10.93 -15.23
CA PHE A 218 -6.74 10.61 -13.82
C PHE A 218 -7.60 11.66 -13.12
N THR A 219 -7.78 12.86 -13.67
CA THR A 219 -8.78 13.80 -13.17
C THR A 219 -10.19 13.34 -13.57
N GLU A 220 -10.34 12.73 -14.75
CA GLU A 220 -11.60 12.12 -15.19
C GLU A 220 -11.91 10.81 -14.45
N ALA A 221 -10.89 9.98 -14.22
CA ALA A 221 -11.00 8.70 -13.53
C ALA A 221 -9.91 8.58 -12.43
N PRO A 222 -10.14 9.15 -11.23
CA PRO A 222 -9.12 9.26 -10.18
C PRO A 222 -8.79 7.95 -9.46
N GLY A 223 -9.52 6.88 -9.79
CA GLY A 223 -9.33 5.56 -9.18
C GLY A 223 -9.93 5.45 -7.79
N PHE A 224 -9.62 4.36 -7.11
CA PHE A 224 -10.16 4.11 -5.77
C PHE A 224 -9.62 5.12 -4.75
N LYS A 225 -10.52 5.87 -4.10
CA LYS A 225 -10.20 6.94 -3.13
C LYS A 225 -9.16 7.93 -3.66
N ASP A 226 -9.27 8.26 -4.94
CA ASP A 226 -8.38 9.18 -5.67
C ASP A 226 -6.89 8.79 -5.63
N GLN A 227 -6.57 7.53 -5.34
CA GLN A 227 -5.19 7.10 -5.15
C GLN A 227 -4.42 6.95 -6.47
N ASP A 228 -5.08 6.66 -7.59
CA ASP A 228 -4.41 6.60 -8.89
C ASP A 228 -3.97 7.99 -9.33
N LEU A 229 -4.85 9.00 -9.12
CA LEU A 229 -4.50 10.40 -9.29
C LEU A 229 -3.37 10.84 -8.33
N ALA A 230 -3.42 10.43 -7.06
CA ALA A 230 -2.37 10.75 -6.10
C ALA A 230 -1.00 10.20 -6.52
N ASP A 231 -0.95 8.98 -7.04
CA ASP A 231 0.27 8.36 -7.55
C ASP A 231 0.79 9.06 -8.81
N GLU A 232 -0.09 9.47 -9.73
CA GLU A 232 0.32 10.23 -10.91
C GLU A 232 0.89 11.60 -10.55
N LEU A 233 0.20 12.36 -9.69
CA LEU A 233 0.67 13.67 -9.22
C LEU A 233 2.05 13.55 -8.55
N ARG A 234 2.31 12.44 -7.84
CA ARG A 234 3.62 12.15 -7.26
C ARG A 234 4.67 11.93 -8.35
N GLN A 235 4.36 11.16 -9.40
CA GLN A 235 5.30 10.92 -10.50
C GLN A 235 5.59 12.20 -11.29
N GLU A 236 4.57 12.99 -11.61
CA GLU A 236 4.72 14.30 -12.25
C GLU A 236 5.56 15.24 -11.37
N ALA A 237 5.34 15.26 -10.05
CA ALA A 237 6.11 16.06 -9.12
C ALA A 237 7.61 15.71 -9.13
N ILE A 238 7.95 14.42 -9.18
CA ILE A 238 9.34 13.95 -9.30
C ILE A 238 9.94 14.40 -10.64
N PHE A 239 9.19 14.26 -11.73
CA PHE A 239 9.62 14.71 -13.05
C PHE A 239 9.89 16.22 -13.09
N MET A 240 8.95 17.05 -12.62
CA MET A 240 9.10 18.51 -12.57
C MET A 240 10.26 18.93 -11.67
N ARG A 241 10.52 18.20 -10.58
CA ARG A 241 11.70 18.41 -9.74
C ARG A 241 12.99 18.19 -10.50
N ASN A 242 13.09 17.11 -11.27
CA ASN A 242 14.28 16.76 -12.05
C ASN A 242 14.56 17.79 -13.15
N LEU A 243 13.51 18.44 -13.67
CA LEU A 243 13.62 19.60 -14.56
C LEU A 243 14.06 20.90 -13.86
N GLY A 244 14.13 20.93 -12.52
CA GLY A 244 14.45 22.12 -11.73
C GLY A 244 13.24 23.00 -11.38
N ALA A 245 12.02 22.62 -11.78
CA ALA A 245 10.78 23.35 -11.49
C ALA A 245 10.27 23.07 -10.06
N LYS A 246 11.05 23.50 -9.06
CA LYS A 246 10.81 23.19 -7.63
C LYS A 246 9.44 23.65 -7.12
N LYS A 247 8.95 24.80 -7.55
CA LYS A 247 7.66 25.34 -7.08
C LYS A 247 6.49 24.45 -7.52
N SER A 248 6.40 24.16 -8.81
CA SER A 248 5.37 23.29 -9.38
C SER A 248 5.46 21.87 -8.81
N SER A 249 6.68 21.34 -8.65
CA SER A 249 6.89 20.05 -7.98
C SER A 249 6.33 20.02 -6.56
N ASN A 250 6.58 21.06 -5.76
CA ASN A 250 6.05 21.13 -4.39
C ASN A 250 4.52 21.19 -4.37
N GLU A 251 3.89 21.99 -5.24
CA GLU A 251 2.43 22.10 -5.33
C GLU A 251 1.78 20.75 -5.71
N LEU A 252 2.38 20.02 -6.66
CA LEU A 252 1.95 18.68 -7.05
C LEU A 252 2.11 17.68 -5.90
N PHE A 253 3.25 17.69 -5.21
CA PHE A 253 3.47 16.84 -4.03
C PHE A 253 2.48 17.15 -2.91
N GLU A 254 2.22 18.41 -2.59
CA GLU A 254 1.25 18.79 -1.56
C GLU A 254 -0.15 18.26 -1.89
N THR A 255 -0.54 18.35 -3.17
CA THR A 255 -1.83 17.82 -3.65
C THR A 255 -1.90 16.30 -3.53
N SER A 256 -0.86 15.58 -4.01
CA SER A 256 -0.74 14.13 -3.87
C SER A 256 -0.80 13.69 -2.40
N ASN A 257 0.01 14.32 -1.54
CA ASN A 257 0.08 13.99 -0.12
C ASN A 257 -1.27 14.19 0.58
N ARG A 258 -2.03 15.23 0.22
CA ARG A 258 -3.37 15.48 0.75
C ARG A 258 -4.35 14.37 0.37
N LEU A 259 -4.34 13.90 -0.88
CA LEU A 259 -5.19 12.79 -1.32
C LEU A 259 -4.80 11.49 -0.60
N GLN A 260 -3.50 11.20 -0.46
CA GLN A 260 -3.02 10.05 0.31
C GLN A 260 -3.45 10.14 1.78
N ASP A 261 -3.35 11.31 2.41
CA ASP A 261 -3.76 11.51 3.81
C ASP A 261 -5.26 11.34 4.03
N GLN A 262 -6.11 11.60 3.03
CA GLN A 262 -7.55 11.35 3.09
C GLN A 262 -7.88 9.85 3.03
N ALA A 263 -7.09 9.05 2.30
CA ALA A 263 -7.26 7.60 2.22
C ALA A 263 -6.53 6.83 3.34
N ALA A 264 -5.54 7.46 3.98
CA ALA A 264 -4.76 6.89 5.07
C ALA A 264 -5.59 6.73 6.35
N ASN A 265 -5.80 5.48 6.74
CA ASN A 265 -6.44 5.10 7.98
C ASN A 265 -5.47 4.22 8.79
N PRO A 266 -4.80 4.78 9.81
CA PRO A 266 -3.83 4.06 10.61
C PRO A 266 -4.46 2.97 11.48
N GLU A 267 -5.79 2.88 11.55
CA GLU A 267 -6.49 1.93 12.40
C GLU A 267 -6.89 0.63 11.72
N GLN A 268 -7.10 0.66 10.41
CA GLN A 268 -7.65 -0.48 9.66
C GLN A 268 -6.62 -1.03 8.68
N PRO A 269 -6.48 -2.35 8.53
CA PRO A 269 -5.48 -2.93 7.65
C PRO A 269 -5.80 -2.77 6.17
N ALA A 270 -4.75 -2.81 5.35
CA ALA A 270 -4.83 -2.69 3.89
C ALA A 270 -5.77 -3.71 3.22
N HIS A 271 -5.83 -4.96 3.73
CA HIS A 271 -6.69 -6.00 3.14
C HIS A 271 -8.20 -5.74 3.30
N LEU A 272 -8.61 -4.77 4.13
CA LEU A 272 -10.03 -4.38 4.30
C LEU A 272 -10.38 -3.12 3.51
N ILE A 273 -9.52 -2.11 3.53
CA ILE A 273 -9.85 -0.77 3.02
C ILE A 273 -8.98 -0.26 1.88
N GLY A 274 -8.05 -1.07 1.39
CA GLY A 274 -7.14 -0.73 0.30
C GLY A 274 -5.83 -0.13 0.82
N ASN A 275 -4.73 -0.53 0.18
CA ASN A 275 -3.38 -0.10 0.52
C ASN A 275 -3.09 1.33 0.03
N VAL A 276 -2.38 2.10 0.84
CA VAL A 276 -1.84 3.43 0.50
C VAL A 276 -0.32 3.36 0.58
N ASP A 277 0.33 3.37 -0.58
CA ASP A 277 1.79 3.29 -0.66
C ASP A 277 2.43 4.69 -0.54
N MET A 278 3.30 4.85 0.45
CA MET A 278 4.04 6.08 0.68
C MET A 278 5.53 5.81 0.58
N ARG A 279 6.16 6.27 -0.49
CA ARG A 279 7.60 6.14 -0.69
C ARG A 279 8.31 7.36 -0.15
N TRP A 280 9.42 7.15 0.57
CA TRP A 280 10.31 8.23 0.93
C TRP A 280 11.01 8.73 -0.34
N GLU A 281 10.73 9.97 -0.72
CA GLU A 281 11.26 10.59 -1.93
C GLU A 281 12.05 11.85 -1.58
N PRO A 282 13.26 12.03 -2.13
CA PRO A 282 14.07 13.19 -1.83
C PRO A 282 13.32 14.47 -2.20
N GLY A 283 13.08 15.29 -1.18
CA GLY A 283 12.44 16.60 -1.21
C GLY A 283 10.99 16.63 -1.67
N SER A 284 10.25 15.55 -1.50
CA SER A 284 8.82 15.66 -1.15
C SER A 284 8.69 16.41 0.19
N PRO A 285 7.72 17.33 0.37
CA PRO A 285 7.58 18.14 1.58
C PRO A 285 7.23 17.33 2.84
N ARG A 286 6.72 16.10 2.68
CA ARG A 286 6.47 15.19 3.82
C ARG A 286 7.70 14.35 4.20
N CYS A 287 8.66 14.22 3.28
CA CYS A 287 9.81 13.33 3.40
C CYS A 287 11.04 14.12 3.83
N HIS A 288 11.69 13.66 4.89
CA HIS A 288 12.86 14.33 5.44
C HIS A 288 13.95 13.31 5.74
N GLU A 289 15.20 13.77 5.66
CA GLU A 289 16.38 12.99 6.01
C GLU A 289 17.29 13.81 6.91
N ILE A 290 17.75 13.19 7.99
CA ILE A 290 18.91 13.65 8.75
C ILE A 290 20.08 12.83 8.23
N ILE A 291 20.96 13.52 7.50
CA ILE A 291 22.13 12.90 6.90
C ILE A 291 23.12 12.63 8.03
N ASP A 292 23.35 11.35 8.29
CA ASP A 292 24.40 10.86 9.16
C ASP A 292 25.11 9.68 8.48
N ASN A 293 26.42 9.56 8.67
CA ASN A 293 27.21 8.52 8.01
C ASN A 293 27.05 7.15 8.68
N ASP A 294 26.79 7.14 9.98
CA ASP A 294 26.64 5.92 10.78
C ASP A 294 25.16 5.54 10.96
N PHE A 295 24.27 6.54 11.05
CA PHE A 295 22.86 6.37 11.41
C PHE A 295 21.93 7.29 10.59
N PRO A 296 21.81 7.08 9.27
CA PRO A 296 20.92 7.89 8.44
C PRO A 296 19.48 7.75 8.96
N LEU A 297 18.81 8.87 9.23
CA LEU A 297 17.43 8.88 9.69
C LEU A 297 16.54 9.43 8.59
N ARG A 298 15.54 8.65 8.17
CA ARG A 298 14.52 9.08 7.22
C ARG A 298 13.16 9.07 7.88
N TYR A 299 12.31 10.04 7.59
CA TYR A 299 10.94 10.03 8.07
C TYR A 299 9.93 10.55 7.05
N ILE A 300 8.71 10.01 7.16
CA ILE A 300 7.52 10.38 6.40
C ILE A 300 6.46 10.84 7.41
N ASN A 301 5.83 11.97 7.15
CA ASN A 301 4.68 12.45 7.92
C ASN A 301 3.38 12.11 7.18
N THR A 302 2.44 11.42 7.80
CA THR A 302 1.10 11.10 7.26
C THR A 302 0.00 11.21 8.29
N ASN A 303 -1.11 11.87 7.94
CA ASN A 303 -2.30 11.98 8.79
C ASN A 303 -1.97 12.24 10.29
N LYS A 304 -1.12 13.25 10.54
CA LYS A 304 -0.64 13.62 11.90
C LYS A 304 0.12 12.52 12.64
N ILE A 305 0.66 11.55 11.94
CA ILE A 305 1.58 10.53 12.44
C ILE A 305 2.90 10.70 11.69
N ARG A 306 4.02 10.58 12.40
CA ARG A 306 5.35 10.52 11.78
C ARG A 306 5.88 9.11 11.93
N VAL A 307 6.34 8.55 10.82
CA VAL A 307 7.07 7.27 10.77
C VAL A 307 8.52 7.58 10.45
N ALA A 308 9.42 7.27 11.37
CA ALA A 308 10.84 7.54 11.25
C ALA A 308 11.62 6.23 11.34
N VAL A 309 12.54 6.01 10.42
CA VAL A 309 13.32 4.77 10.31
C VAL A 309 14.79 5.08 10.19
N THR A 310 15.62 4.29 10.90
CA THR A 310 17.07 4.28 10.70
C THR A 310 17.57 2.83 10.70
N THR A 311 18.61 2.59 9.92
CA THR A 311 19.31 1.31 9.84
C THR A 311 20.65 1.41 10.56
N VAL A 312 20.92 0.46 11.44
CA VAL A 312 22.14 0.36 12.23
C VAL A 312 22.91 -0.88 11.78
N ASP A 313 24.16 -0.68 11.37
CA ASP A 313 25.06 -1.79 11.04
C ASP A 313 25.68 -2.37 12.33
N LEU A 314 25.37 -3.64 12.62
CA LEU A 314 25.90 -4.43 13.73
C LEU A 314 26.79 -5.59 13.23
N TRP A 315 27.44 -5.41 12.09
CA TRP A 315 28.43 -6.31 11.46
C TRP A 315 27.88 -7.64 10.93
N GLU A 316 27.34 -8.50 11.78
CA GLU A 316 26.66 -9.75 11.37
C GLU A 316 25.15 -9.56 11.24
N LEU A 317 24.62 -8.59 11.96
CA LEU A 317 23.22 -8.21 11.99
C LEU A 317 23.06 -6.78 11.49
N MET A 318 21.88 -6.49 10.99
CA MET A 318 21.42 -5.12 10.79
C MET A 318 20.27 -4.87 11.75
N ALA A 319 20.38 -3.84 12.59
CA ALA A 319 19.25 -3.38 13.39
C ALA A 319 18.44 -2.36 12.57
N VAL A 320 17.12 -2.47 12.62
CA VAL A 320 16.20 -1.49 12.08
C VAL A 320 15.47 -0.87 13.25
N LEU A 321 15.65 0.43 13.45
CA LEU A 321 14.94 1.20 14.46
C LEU A 321 13.81 1.94 13.78
N VAL A 322 12.58 1.69 14.24
CA VAL A 322 11.37 2.35 13.75
C VAL A 322 10.75 3.14 14.89
N CYS A 323 10.54 4.44 14.69
CA CYS A 323 9.84 5.31 15.63
C CYS A 323 8.54 5.80 14.99
N VAL A 324 7.45 5.66 15.73
CA VAL A 324 6.16 6.22 15.36
C VAL A 324 5.77 7.28 16.38
N THR A 325 5.50 8.49 15.89
CA THR A 325 5.17 9.65 16.72
C THR A 325 3.77 10.15 16.37
N ASN A 326 2.95 10.39 17.39
CA ASN A 326 1.71 11.14 17.25
C ASN A 326 2.06 12.65 17.16
N LEU A 327 1.68 13.33 16.09
CA LEU A 327 1.87 14.76 15.90
C LEU A 327 0.61 15.58 16.23
N ASP A 328 -0.45 14.91 16.68
CA ASP A 328 -1.73 15.52 17.02
C ASP A 328 -1.80 15.91 18.50
N ASP A 329 -2.71 16.83 18.81
CA ASP A 329 -3.03 17.26 20.18
C ASP A 329 -3.93 16.25 20.92
N HIS A 330 -4.41 15.23 20.21
CA HIS A 330 -5.33 14.23 20.71
C HIS A 330 -4.71 12.84 20.71
N ARG A 331 -5.20 12.01 21.65
CA ARG A 331 -4.86 10.60 21.73
C ARG A 331 -5.29 9.90 20.43
N ARG A 332 -4.40 9.12 19.83
CA ARG A 332 -4.67 8.40 18.57
C ARG A 332 -4.43 6.92 18.71
N MET A 333 -5.32 6.13 18.12
CA MET A 333 -5.11 4.71 17.97
C MET A 333 -4.41 4.41 16.66
N VAL A 334 -3.45 3.50 16.72
CA VAL A 334 -2.62 3.13 15.57
C VAL A 334 -2.45 1.62 15.58
N GLY A 335 -2.71 0.99 14.43
CA GLY A 335 -2.53 -0.44 14.24
C GLY A 335 -1.19 -0.72 13.57
N PHE A 336 -0.27 -1.37 14.29
CA PHE A 336 1.06 -1.66 13.75
C PHE A 336 1.09 -2.99 13.00
N GLY A 337 1.45 -2.89 11.72
CA GLY A 337 1.71 -4.00 10.82
C GLY A 337 3.17 -4.46 10.86
N ASP A 338 3.51 -5.35 9.94
CA ASP A 338 4.85 -5.94 9.86
C ASP A 338 5.84 -4.87 9.37
N VAL A 339 7.08 -4.98 9.83
CA VAL A 339 8.21 -4.33 9.17
C VAL A 339 8.91 -5.39 8.36
N LYS A 340 9.19 -5.10 7.09
CA LYS A 340 9.88 -6.00 6.18
C LYS A 340 11.10 -5.29 5.62
N LEU A 341 12.22 -5.99 5.62
CA LEU A 341 13.46 -5.49 5.04
C LEU A 341 13.75 -6.23 3.74
N PHE A 342 14.12 -5.48 2.71
CA PHE A 342 14.46 -6.02 1.42
C PHE A 342 15.86 -5.60 1.00
N LYS A 343 16.63 -6.55 0.49
CA LYS A 343 17.86 -6.29 -0.26
C LYS A 343 17.48 -5.88 -1.67
N VAL A 344 17.99 -4.75 -2.13
CA VAL A 344 17.86 -4.27 -3.50
C VAL A 344 19.18 -4.57 -4.20
N GLU A 345 19.20 -5.63 -4.99
CA GLU A 345 20.35 -5.98 -5.80
C GLU A 345 20.39 -5.09 -7.03
N SER A 346 21.42 -4.25 -7.15
CA SER A 346 21.66 -3.46 -8.34
C SER A 346 22.80 -4.04 -9.18
N ASP A 347 22.72 -3.92 -10.51
CA ASP A 347 23.84 -4.20 -11.39
C ASP A 347 24.98 -3.22 -11.09
N PRO A 348 26.18 -3.68 -10.73
CA PRO A 348 27.30 -2.81 -10.39
C PRO A 348 27.80 -1.95 -11.56
N LYS A 349 27.47 -2.29 -12.82
CA LYS A 349 27.88 -1.53 -14.00
C LYS A 349 26.87 -0.46 -14.42
N THR A 350 25.59 -0.76 -14.29
CA THR A 350 24.50 0.12 -14.77
C THR A 350 23.75 0.80 -13.62
N GLY A 351 23.95 0.38 -12.37
CA GLY A 351 23.21 0.85 -11.20
C GLY A 351 21.75 0.39 -11.17
N GLN A 352 21.34 -0.48 -12.10
CA GLN A 352 19.95 -0.89 -12.29
C GLN A 352 19.53 -1.94 -11.28
N VAL A 353 18.38 -1.78 -10.62
CA VAL A 353 17.83 -2.80 -9.72
C VAL A 353 17.48 -4.05 -10.53
N LYS A 354 18.15 -5.17 -10.22
CA LYS A 354 17.89 -6.50 -10.79
C LYS A 354 16.81 -7.24 -10.03
N GLN A 355 16.84 -7.16 -8.71
CA GLN A 355 15.96 -7.93 -7.85
C GLN A 355 15.79 -7.29 -6.49
N THR A 356 14.59 -7.44 -5.93
CA THR A 356 14.31 -7.15 -4.53
C THR A 356 14.08 -8.47 -3.80
N LEU A 357 14.95 -8.78 -2.84
CA LEU A 357 14.93 -10.02 -2.08
C LEU A 357 14.57 -9.74 -0.62
N PRO A 358 13.56 -10.40 -0.03
CA PRO A 358 13.26 -10.24 1.38
C PRO A 358 14.42 -10.77 2.22
N ILE A 359 14.83 -10.00 3.23
CA ILE A 359 15.83 -10.40 4.21
C ILE A 359 15.09 -10.98 5.41
N PRO A 360 15.45 -12.20 5.86
CA PRO A 360 14.79 -12.81 7.01
C PRO A 360 15.10 -12.02 8.28
N GLU A 361 14.06 -11.82 9.08
CA GLU A 361 14.15 -11.30 10.43
C GLU A 361 14.82 -12.33 11.34
N VAL A 362 15.68 -11.86 12.23
CA VAL A 362 16.34 -12.67 13.25
C VAL A 362 15.55 -12.53 14.54
N ASN A 363 15.07 -13.66 15.07
CA ASN A 363 14.32 -13.67 16.32
C ASN A 363 15.10 -12.97 17.44
N HIS A 364 14.51 -11.92 17.97
CA HIS A 364 15.14 -11.04 18.91
C HIS A 364 15.45 -11.72 20.25
N HIS A 365 14.71 -12.76 20.65
CA HIS A 365 14.97 -13.53 21.88
C HIS A 365 16.23 -14.39 21.82
N THR A 366 16.73 -14.67 20.61
CA THR A 366 17.97 -15.45 20.42
C THR A 366 19.24 -14.61 20.57
N ILE A 367 19.08 -13.28 20.63
CA ILE A 367 20.17 -12.30 20.76
C ILE A 367 20.25 -11.86 22.23
N ASP A 368 21.47 -11.71 22.75
CA ASP A 368 21.69 -11.27 24.14
C ASP A 368 21.03 -9.91 24.41
N ARG A 369 19.92 -9.96 25.16
CA ARG A 369 19.04 -8.83 25.47
C ARG A 369 19.74 -7.72 26.25
N ILE A 370 20.67 -8.07 27.15
CA ILE A 370 21.36 -7.07 27.98
C ILE A 370 22.30 -6.24 27.10
N ARG A 371 23.01 -6.88 26.16
CA ARG A 371 23.86 -6.15 25.20
C ARG A 371 23.03 -5.31 24.24
N ARG A 372 21.83 -5.74 23.87
CA ARG A 372 20.88 -4.98 23.02
C ARG A 372 20.46 -3.67 23.66
N GLU A 373 19.90 -3.73 24.88
CA GLU A 373 19.37 -2.56 25.58
C GLU A 373 20.50 -1.56 25.89
N LEU A 374 21.66 -2.03 26.37
CA LEU A 374 22.83 -1.19 26.60
C LEU A 374 23.36 -0.53 25.31
N ASN A 375 23.43 -1.26 24.21
CA ASN A 375 23.87 -0.69 22.94
C ASN A 375 22.89 0.39 22.45
N ILE A 376 21.58 0.15 22.46
CA ILE A 376 20.62 1.14 21.97
C ILE A 376 20.57 2.36 22.88
N TRP A 377 20.61 2.15 24.19
CA TRP A 377 20.64 3.25 25.13
C TRP A 377 21.91 4.09 24.96
N SER A 378 23.08 3.46 24.80
CA SER A 378 24.34 4.16 24.47
C SER A 378 24.23 4.88 23.11
N LEU A 379 23.74 4.21 22.07
CA LEU A 379 23.58 4.78 20.72
C LEU A 379 22.67 6.01 20.69
N THR A 380 21.59 5.99 21.47
CA THR A 380 20.63 7.10 21.55
C THR A 380 21.09 8.22 22.49
N GLN A 381 21.86 7.89 23.54
CA GLN A 381 22.41 8.86 24.49
C GLN A 381 23.66 9.58 23.94
N ASP A 382 24.55 8.86 23.26
CA ASP A 382 25.80 9.39 22.70
C ASP A 382 25.57 10.22 21.42
N ARG A 383 24.39 10.08 20.79
CA ARG A 383 24.03 10.79 19.55
C ARG A 383 22.75 11.61 19.77
N PRO A 384 22.87 12.92 20.09
CA PRO A 384 21.72 13.78 20.39
C PRO A 384 20.65 13.87 19.29
N TRP A 385 20.95 13.50 18.03
CA TRP A 385 19.96 13.43 16.96
C TRP A 385 19.24 12.09 16.82
N LEU A 386 19.79 10.99 17.32
CA LEU A 386 19.02 9.75 17.48
C LEU A 386 17.97 9.93 18.58
N ALA A 387 18.30 10.68 19.64
CA ALA A 387 17.27 11.21 20.54
C ALA A 387 16.25 12.14 19.84
N ASN A 388 16.61 12.76 18.70
CA ASN A 388 15.68 13.54 17.86
C ASN A 388 14.77 12.69 16.97
N MET A 389 14.98 11.36 16.82
CA MET A 389 13.90 10.47 16.33
C MET A 389 12.61 10.66 17.13
N GLN A 390 12.75 11.11 18.37
CA GLN A 390 11.67 11.24 19.33
C GLN A 390 11.25 12.69 19.58
N LYS A 391 12.08 13.67 19.19
CA LYS A 391 11.77 15.10 19.40
C LYS A 391 10.99 15.71 18.23
N ASN A 392 9.89 16.38 18.56
CA ASN A 392 9.15 17.26 17.66
C ASN A 392 9.89 18.59 17.55
N ARG A 393 10.43 18.93 16.38
CA ARG A 393 11.18 20.20 16.17
C ARG A 393 10.30 21.45 15.97
N ASN A 394 8.98 21.35 16.15
CA ASN A 394 8.09 22.46 15.82
C ASN A 394 7.81 23.45 16.97
N VAL A 395 8.37 23.26 18.17
CA VAL A 395 8.27 24.25 19.26
C VAL A 395 9.66 24.70 19.69
N ARG A 396 10.22 25.69 18.99
CA ARG A 396 11.29 26.53 19.52
C ARG A 396 10.67 27.50 20.52
N GLY A 397 10.63 27.12 21.79
CA GLY A 397 10.21 28.04 22.84
C GLY A 397 10.16 27.35 24.19
N LEU A 398 10.93 27.89 25.14
CA LEU A 398 10.92 27.59 26.57
C LEU A 398 11.60 26.27 26.98
N VAL A 399 12.92 26.30 27.01
CA VAL A 399 13.66 25.62 28.09
C VAL A 399 13.78 26.65 29.22
N PRO A 400 13.05 26.53 30.35
CA PRO A 400 13.28 27.38 31.51
C PRO A 400 14.66 27.09 32.08
N ASN A 401 15.39 28.12 32.52
CA ASN A 401 16.72 27.97 33.12
C ASN A 401 16.71 27.14 34.42
N GLU A 402 15.54 26.97 35.05
CA GLU A 402 15.34 26.18 36.26
C GLU A 402 14.00 25.43 36.15
N GLY A 403 13.99 24.24 35.55
CA GLY A 403 12.78 23.42 35.49
C GLY A 403 12.90 22.28 34.48
N HIS A 404 12.61 21.06 34.94
CA HIS A 404 12.57 19.84 34.14
C HIS A 404 11.75 19.99 32.85
N ASP A 405 12.28 19.37 31.79
CA ASP A 405 11.65 19.14 30.48
C ASP A 405 10.13 18.93 30.61
N LEU A 406 9.33 19.92 30.22
CA LEU A 406 7.87 19.81 30.12
C LEU A 406 7.44 19.01 28.86
N PHE A 407 8.31 18.12 28.35
CA PHE A 407 7.96 17.15 27.31
C PHE A 407 7.05 16.07 27.90
N ARG A 408 5.74 16.23 27.71
CA ARG A 408 4.68 15.38 28.30
C ARG A 408 4.33 14.15 27.46
N GLY A 409 5.31 13.43 26.92
CA GLY A 409 5.11 12.08 26.40
C GLY A 409 6.31 11.22 26.78
N PRO A 410 6.14 10.09 27.50
CA PRO A 410 7.26 9.18 27.75
C PRO A 410 7.71 8.58 26.42
N ASN A 411 9.00 8.67 26.14
CA ASN A 411 9.60 7.92 25.05
C ASN A 411 9.72 6.47 25.48
N MET A 412 9.02 5.59 24.76
CA MET A 412 8.97 4.17 25.08
C MET A 412 9.83 3.42 24.09
N PHE A 413 10.80 2.70 24.62
CA PHE A 413 11.70 1.83 23.87
C PHE A 413 11.32 0.38 24.12
N GLY A 414 11.52 -0.46 23.13
CA GLY A 414 11.29 -1.88 23.22
C GLY A 414 11.40 -2.54 21.86
N VAL A 415 10.96 -3.78 21.77
CA VAL A 415 10.86 -4.49 20.50
C VAL A 415 9.63 -3.98 19.76
N TRP A 416 9.72 -3.86 18.43
CA TRP A 416 8.58 -3.47 17.61
C TRP A 416 7.38 -4.39 17.92
N ARG A 417 6.22 -3.78 18.21
CA ARG A 417 4.95 -4.40 18.66
C ARG A 417 4.88 -4.91 20.10
N GLU A 418 6.00 -5.05 20.82
CA GLU A 418 6.02 -5.63 22.18
C GLU A 418 6.13 -4.57 23.28
N TRP A 419 5.63 -3.36 23.05
CA TRP A 419 5.58 -2.33 24.09
C TRP A 419 4.45 -2.63 25.08
N GLY A 420 4.74 -3.48 26.07
CA GLY A 420 3.82 -3.86 27.14
C GLY A 420 3.31 -2.66 27.96
N GLY A 421 2.14 -2.85 28.60
CA GLY A 421 1.36 -1.81 29.28
C GLY A 421 2.17 -0.92 30.21
N THR A 422 2.13 0.40 29.95
CA THR A 422 2.61 1.41 30.90
C THR A 422 1.47 2.34 31.22
N SER A 423 0.76 2.04 32.30
CA SER A 423 -0.07 3.02 32.99
C SER A 423 0.85 4.06 33.62
N HIS A 424 0.61 5.33 33.32
CA HIS A 424 1.33 6.44 33.91
C HIS A 424 1.11 6.49 35.43
N VAL A 425 2.11 6.08 36.21
CA VAL A 425 2.33 6.64 37.55
C VAL A 425 3.81 6.99 37.64
N VAL A 426 4.08 8.29 37.78
CA VAL A 426 5.43 8.85 37.91
C VAL A 426 6.08 8.23 39.16
N PRO A 427 7.24 7.55 39.05
CA PRO A 427 7.97 7.11 40.23
C PRO A 427 8.53 8.34 40.94
N THR A 428 7.96 8.69 42.09
CA THR A 428 8.65 9.56 43.05
C THR A 428 9.92 8.85 43.51
N LYS A 429 11.06 9.44 43.12
CA LYS A 429 12.45 9.14 43.49
C LYS A 429 13.17 8.13 42.59
N VAL A 430 14.13 8.71 41.88
CA VAL A 430 15.25 8.07 41.19
C VAL A 430 16.01 7.19 42.18
N SER A 431 15.85 5.87 42.03
CA SER A 431 16.91 4.92 42.32
C SER A 431 17.11 4.10 41.05
N VAL A 432 18.30 4.18 40.47
CA VAL A 432 18.73 3.32 39.37
C VAL A 432 18.61 1.88 39.87
N LEU A 433 17.57 1.19 39.43
CA LEU A 433 17.46 -0.26 39.52
C LEU A 433 17.54 -0.81 38.10
N PRO A 434 18.35 -1.85 37.87
CA PRO A 434 18.44 -2.51 36.57
C PRO A 434 17.08 -3.09 36.18
N SER A 435 16.75 -2.98 34.89
CA SER A 435 15.51 -3.48 34.28
C SER A 435 15.26 -4.93 34.69
N ARG A 436 14.13 -5.16 35.37
CA ARG A 436 13.73 -6.48 35.88
C ARG A 436 12.76 -7.11 34.90
N GLU A 437 13.29 -7.45 33.73
CA GLU A 437 12.51 -7.94 32.59
C GLU A 437 12.28 -9.46 32.59
N ASN A 438 12.61 -10.17 33.68
CA ASN A 438 12.50 -11.62 33.78
C ASN A 438 11.99 -12.09 35.15
N VAL A 439 10.84 -11.57 35.60
CA VAL A 439 10.07 -12.24 36.65
C VAL A 439 8.60 -12.11 36.28
N PHE A 440 8.10 -13.12 35.55
CA PHE A 440 6.75 -13.71 35.55
C PHE A 440 6.40 -14.25 34.16
N ASP A 441 7.24 -15.15 33.67
CA ASP A 441 6.88 -16.09 32.61
C ASP A 441 6.10 -17.28 33.22
N ARG A 442 4.88 -16.99 33.70
CA ARG A 442 3.97 -17.97 34.33
C ARG A 442 2.49 -17.77 34.01
N TYR A 443 2.14 -16.98 32.98
CA TYR A 443 0.74 -16.82 32.58
C TYR A 443 0.46 -17.04 31.07
N GLU A 444 1.40 -17.59 30.29
CA GLU A 444 1.10 -18.05 28.91
C GLU A 444 0.41 -19.43 28.87
N THR A 445 -0.48 -19.71 29.82
CA THR A 445 -1.33 -20.92 29.78
C THR A 445 -2.82 -20.67 30.05
N ASP A 446 -3.25 -19.40 30.07
CA ASP A 446 -4.68 -19.05 30.14
C ASP A 446 -5.22 -18.47 28.82
N ASP A 447 -4.64 -18.85 27.68
CA ASP A 447 -5.35 -18.84 26.41
C ASP A 447 -6.30 -20.03 26.40
N LEU A 448 -7.50 -19.84 26.97
CA LEU A 448 -8.77 -20.47 26.59
C LEU A 448 -9.87 -20.03 27.59
N ASN A 449 -10.85 -19.28 27.06
CA ASN A 449 -12.17 -19.03 27.66
C ASN A 449 -12.25 -18.09 28.88
N HIS A 450 -12.31 -16.78 28.64
CA HIS A 450 -13.32 -15.84 29.15
C HIS A 450 -13.03 -14.50 28.45
N GLU A 451 -13.90 -14.00 27.57
CA GLU A 451 -14.96 -13.07 27.97
C GLU A 451 -16.13 -13.10 26.98
N SER A 452 -17.19 -13.78 27.39
CA SER A 452 -18.55 -13.47 26.99
C SER A 452 -19.00 -12.22 27.75
N GLY A 453 -19.00 -11.04 27.11
CA GLY A 453 -19.62 -9.85 27.73
C GLY A 453 -19.16 -8.51 27.17
N LEU A 454 -19.77 -8.07 26.07
CA LEU A 454 -20.24 -6.69 25.84
C LEU A 454 -19.36 -5.48 26.26
N ILE A 455 -18.04 -5.57 26.21
CA ILE A 455 -17.15 -4.40 26.09
C ILE A 455 -16.11 -4.73 25.02
N ARG A 456 -16.37 -4.32 23.78
CA ARG A 456 -15.35 -4.35 22.73
C ARG A 456 -14.30 -3.31 23.11
N GLY A 457 -13.20 -3.73 23.73
CA GLY A 457 -12.05 -2.86 23.98
C GLY A 457 -11.63 -2.20 22.67
N GLU A 458 -11.26 -0.92 22.73
CA GLU A 458 -11.10 -0.05 21.55
C GLU A 458 -10.09 -0.56 20.49
N GLY A 459 -9.29 -1.59 20.76
CA GLY A 459 -8.39 -2.25 19.79
C GLY A 459 -8.78 -3.67 19.35
N ALA A 460 -9.93 -4.20 19.78
CA ALA A 460 -10.31 -5.60 19.53
C ALA A 460 -10.51 -5.91 18.03
N GLY A 461 -11.03 -4.95 17.26
CA GLY A 461 -11.19 -5.09 15.81
C GLY A 461 -9.86 -5.11 15.06
N MET A 462 -8.85 -4.39 15.56
CA MET A 462 -7.51 -4.36 14.94
C MET A 462 -6.77 -5.68 15.13
N LYS A 463 -6.85 -6.26 16.34
CA LYS A 463 -6.25 -7.57 16.65
C LYS A 463 -6.84 -8.68 15.78
N GLN A 464 -8.16 -8.69 15.63
CA GLN A 464 -8.85 -9.64 14.74
C GLN A 464 -8.43 -9.48 13.27
N ALA A 465 -7.94 -8.30 12.90
CA ALA A 465 -7.49 -7.97 11.56
C ALA A 465 -5.95 -8.02 11.40
N GLY A 466 -5.23 -8.68 12.31
CA GLY A 466 -3.79 -8.93 12.20
C GLY A 466 -2.89 -7.73 12.52
N LEU A 467 -3.43 -6.66 13.09
CA LEU A 467 -2.67 -5.49 13.53
C LEU A 467 -2.48 -5.50 15.04
N VAL A 468 -1.36 -4.95 15.50
CA VAL A 468 -1.12 -4.74 16.93
C VAL A 468 -1.62 -3.33 17.30
N PRO A 469 -2.75 -3.23 18.04
CA PRO A 469 -3.30 -1.93 18.43
C PRO A 469 -2.42 -1.28 19.49
N ILE A 470 -2.03 -0.03 19.27
CA ILE A 470 -1.35 0.79 20.26
C ILE A 470 -2.02 2.14 20.29
N VAL A 471 -2.15 2.66 21.50
CA VAL A 471 -2.65 4.02 21.71
C VAL A 471 -1.48 4.94 21.99
N LEU A 472 -1.38 6.00 21.20
CA LEU A 472 -0.37 7.04 21.32
C LEU A 472 -1.00 8.26 21.97
N GLU A 473 -0.43 8.69 23.10
CA GLU A 473 -0.77 9.98 23.70
C GLU A 473 -0.35 11.14 22.79
N PRO A 474 -0.91 12.36 22.97
CA PRO A 474 -0.49 13.53 22.22
C PRO A 474 1.03 13.72 22.30
N PHE A 475 1.68 13.86 21.14
CA PHE A 475 3.14 14.01 21.04
C PHE A 475 3.99 12.84 21.55
N GLU A 476 3.39 11.70 21.88
CA GLU A 476 4.11 10.50 22.29
C GLU A 476 4.83 9.85 21.09
N SER A 477 6.02 9.30 21.37
CA SER A 477 6.80 8.50 20.43
C SER A 477 7.05 7.10 20.97
N ARG A 478 6.78 6.08 20.15
CA ARG A 478 7.14 4.68 20.43
C ARG A 478 8.25 4.26 19.48
N THR A 479 9.40 3.85 20.04
CA THR A 479 10.55 3.39 19.26
C THR A 479 10.71 1.89 19.44
N GLY A 480 10.72 1.17 18.33
CA GLY A 480 10.80 -0.28 18.25
C GLY A 480 12.05 -0.68 17.50
N GLU A 481 12.69 -1.75 17.96
CA GLU A 481 13.83 -2.35 17.30
C GLU A 481 13.46 -3.71 16.68
N LEU A 482 14.12 -4.01 15.56
CA LEU A 482 14.08 -5.30 14.87
C LEU A 482 15.46 -5.64 14.35
N PHE A 483 15.76 -6.93 14.22
CA PHE A 483 17.05 -7.42 13.76
C PHE A 483 16.89 -8.25 12.50
N TYR A 484 17.79 -8.04 11.56
CA TYR A 484 17.82 -8.77 10.31
C TYR A 484 19.24 -9.28 10.06
N ILE A 485 19.35 -10.34 9.26
CA ILE A 485 20.65 -10.79 8.78
C ILE A 485 21.27 -9.67 7.94
N TYR A 486 22.51 -9.28 8.23
CA TYR A 486 23.14 -8.19 7.49
C TYR A 486 23.32 -8.56 6.01
N PRO A 487 22.73 -7.80 5.06
CA PRO A 487 22.99 -8.01 3.64
C PRO A 487 24.40 -7.50 3.33
N ARG A 488 25.38 -8.41 3.35
CA ARG A 488 26.78 -8.08 3.05
C ARG A 488 26.91 -7.64 1.57
N GLY A 489 27.38 -6.42 1.33
CA GLY A 489 27.61 -5.89 -0.02
C GLY A 489 27.56 -4.35 -0.10
N GLU A 490 27.73 -3.79 -1.30
CA GLU A 490 27.39 -2.38 -1.62
C GLU A 490 25.89 -2.26 -1.96
N ASP A 491 25.06 -2.95 -1.18
CA ASP A 491 23.65 -3.14 -1.53
C ASP A 491 22.81 -2.00 -0.94
N THR A 492 21.85 -1.55 -1.73
CA THR A 492 20.78 -0.69 -1.24
C THR A 492 19.79 -1.58 -0.50
N VAL A 493 19.28 -1.14 0.65
CA VAL A 493 18.22 -1.85 1.38
C VAL A 493 16.97 -1.00 1.37
N ASN A 494 15.80 -1.63 1.33
CA ASN A 494 14.52 -0.95 1.44
C ASN A 494 13.77 -1.48 2.66
N VAL A 495 13.40 -0.59 3.59
CA VAL A 495 12.59 -0.92 4.76
C VAL A 495 11.16 -0.56 4.44
N LYS A 496 10.23 -1.53 4.55
CA LYS A 496 8.79 -1.29 4.48
C LYS A 496 8.19 -1.38 5.88
N VAL A 497 7.46 -0.36 6.30
CA VAL A 497 6.78 -0.28 7.60
C VAL A 497 5.29 -0.15 7.36
N ASN A 498 4.51 -1.10 7.89
CA ASN A 498 3.06 -1.09 7.73
C ASN A 498 2.37 -0.48 8.96
N ILE A 499 1.49 0.49 8.75
CA ILE A 499 0.68 1.14 9.78
C ILE A 499 -0.75 1.27 9.28
N GLY A 500 -1.67 0.48 9.85
CA GLY A 500 -3.02 0.37 9.33
C GLY A 500 -3.00 -0.07 7.87
N ASN A 501 -3.54 0.78 6.98
CA ASN A 501 -3.54 0.55 5.55
C ASN A 501 -2.42 1.28 4.80
N VAL A 502 -1.53 1.96 5.53
CA VAL A 502 -0.41 2.70 4.95
C VAL A 502 0.84 1.84 4.96
N THR A 503 1.49 1.73 3.81
CA THR A 503 2.81 1.10 3.66
C THR A 503 3.85 2.19 3.41
N CYS A 504 4.74 2.42 4.37
CA CYS A 504 5.81 3.39 4.24
C CYS A 504 7.12 2.71 3.79
N GLU A 505 7.69 3.15 2.67
CA GLU A 505 8.94 2.61 2.12
C GLU A 505 10.11 3.57 2.31
N PHE A 506 11.22 3.06 2.83
CA PHE A 506 12.43 3.81 3.13
C PHE A 506 13.65 3.14 2.50
N PRO A 507 14.17 3.65 1.37
CA PRO A 507 15.44 3.18 0.84
C PRO A 507 16.59 3.62 1.77
N PHE A 508 17.66 2.84 1.87
CA PHE A 508 18.91 3.19 2.56
C PHE A 508 20.09 2.62 1.78
N GLN A 509 21.23 3.32 1.81
CA GLN A 509 22.48 2.84 1.23
C GLN A 509 23.41 2.37 2.34
N ASN A 510 23.79 1.10 2.33
CA ASN A 510 24.78 0.58 3.27
C ASN A 510 26.19 0.92 2.78
N ARG A 511 26.86 1.87 3.47
CA ARG A 511 28.14 2.43 3.02
C ARG A 511 29.39 1.70 3.51
N LYS A 512 29.27 0.75 4.45
CA LYS A 512 30.46 0.08 5.01
C LYS A 512 30.97 -1.01 4.07
N ARG A 513 32.03 -0.67 3.32
CA ARG A 513 32.86 -1.62 2.58
C ARG A 513 33.59 -2.55 3.55
N ARG A 514 33.69 -3.83 3.18
CA ARG A 514 34.55 -4.82 3.84
C ARG A 514 35.97 -4.23 3.97
N ILE A 515 36.46 -4.05 5.19
CA ILE A 515 37.91 -3.84 5.41
C ILE A 515 38.55 -5.14 4.89
N ARG A 516 39.35 -5.02 3.83
CA ARG A 516 40.01 -6.16 3.18
C ARG A 516 41.06 -6.79 4.08
#